data_AF-A0A420DPJ0-F1
#
_entry.id   AF-A0A420DPJ0-F1
#
_cell.length_a   1.000
_cell.length_b   1.000
_cell.length_c   1.000
_cell.angle_alpha   90.00
_cell.angle_beta   90.00
_cell.angle_gamma   90.00
#
_symmetry.space_group_name_H-M   'P 1'
#
loop_
_entity.id
_entity.type
_entity.pdbx_description
1 polymer ?
#
loop_
_entity_poly.entity_id
_entity_poly.type
_entity_poly.pdbx_seq_one_letter_code
_entity_poly.pdbx_strand_id
1 'polypeptide(L)' 'MAAFDTTRTTYGVASFASRTCAFVADLAMQVQAWNDARVTRNALSNLTDRELADIGLVRGEIDSIANSNMIR' A
#
# COMPACT_ATOMS: atom_id res chain seq x y z
N MET A 1 -5.04 46.93 30.54
CA MET A 1 -5.74 46.21 29.45
C MET A 1 -4.67 45.38 28.75
N ALA A 2 -4.50 44.12 29.15
CA ALA A 2 -3.50 43.24 28.55
C ALA A 2 -4.15 42.53 27.36
N ALA A 3 -3.67 42.82 26.16
CA ALA A 3 -4.03 42.06 24.97
C ALA A 3 -3.33 40.70 25.07
N PHE A 4 -4.12 39.63 25.22
CA PHE A 4 -3.61 38.28 25.03
C PHE A 4 -3.36 38.07 23.54
N ASP A 5 -2.13 38.31 23.11
CA ASP A 5 -1.62 37.74 21.85
C ASP A 5 -1.45 36.23 22.05
N THR A 6 -2.58 35.52 22.09
CA THR A 6 -2.57 34.09 21.86
C THR A 6 -2.21 33.90 20.40
N THR A 7 -0.96 33.52 20.12
CA THR A 7 -0.53 32.96 18.85
C THR A 7 -1.65 32.06 18.36
N ARG A 8 -2.36 32.47 17.29
CA ARG A 8 -3.32 31.61 16.60
C ARG A 8 -2.50 30.43 16.12
N THR A 9 -2.57 29.38 16.90
CA THR A 9 -1.67 28.26 16.77
C THR A 9 -1.88 27.65 15.39
N THR A 10 -0.77 27.27 14.77
CA THR A 10 -0.58 26.40 13.61
C THR A 10 -1.36 25.06 13.68
N TYR A 11 -2.40 24.92 14.53
CA TYR A 11 -3.18 23.69 14.71
C TYR A 11 -4.13 23.41 13.55
N GLY A 12 -4.69 24.44 12.91
CA GLY A 12 -5.56 24.25 11.74
C GLY A 12 -4.79 23.77 10.52
N VAL A 13 -3.63 24.39 10.24
CA VAL A 13 -2.74 24.02 9.13
C VAL A 13 -1.98 22.72 9.40
N ALA A 14 -1.54 22.43 10.64
CA ALA A 14 -0.90 21.16 10.98
C ALA A 14 -1.89 19.99 10.88
N SER A 15 -3.14 20.17 11.34
CA SER A 15 -4.17 19.12 11.24
C SER A 15 -4.60 18.88 9.80
N PHE A 16 -4.71 19.94 8.99
CA PHE A 16 -5.01 19.82 7.56
C PHE A 16 -3.86 19.17 6.79
N ALA A 17 -2.62 19.65 6.98
CA ALA A 17 -1.43 19.09 6.36
C ALA A 17 -1.21 17.62 6.74
N SER A 18 -1.48 17.25 7.99
CA SER A 18 -1.39 15.85 8.44
C SER A 18 -2.40 14.95 7.73
N ARG A 19 -3.66 15.41 7.56
CA ARG A 19 -4.72 14.66 6.87
C ARG A 19 -4.45 14.50 5.38
N THR A 20 -3.99 15.55 4.71
CA THR A 20 -3.65 15.48 3.29
C THR A 20 -2.43 14.60 3.05
N CYS A 21 -1.41 14.66 3.91
CA CYS A 21 -0.25 13.78 3.83
C CYS A 21 -0.65 12.30 4.08
N ALA A 22 -1.52 12.04 5.07
CA ALA A 22 -2.05 10.70 5.33
C ALA A 22 -2.87 10.16 4.15
N PHE A 23 -3.70 10.99 3.51
CA PHE A 23 -4.45 10.60 2.32
C PHE A 23 -3.55 10.23 1.14
N VAL A 24 -2.53 11.06 0.87
CA VAL A 24 -1.55 10.77 -0.20
C VAL A 24 -0.76 9.49 0.11
N ALA A 25 -0.38 9.28 1.38
CA ALA A 25 0.29 8.05 1.80
C ALA A 25 -0.61 6.82 1.61
N ASP A 26 -1.91 6.91 1.92
CA ASP A 26 -2.84 5.81 1.71
C ASP A 26 -3.03 5.47 0.23
N LEU A 27 -3.16 6.48 -0.64
CA LEU A 27 -3.19 6.27 -2.09
C LEU A 27 -1.90 5.63 -2.60
N ALA A 28 -0.74 6.09 -2.12
CA ALA A 28 0.54 5.50 -2.51
C ALA A 28 0.64 4.02 -2.08
N MET A 29 0.19 3.68 -0.87
CA MET A 29 0.14 2.30 -0.39
C MET A 29 -0.79 1.43 -1.25
N GLN A 30 -1.96 1.95 -1.64
CA GLN A 30 -2.89 1.21 -2.51
C GLN A 30 -2.30 0.95 -3.90
N VAL A 31 -1.63 1.94 -4.49
CA VAL A 31 -0.95 1.78 -5.79
C VAL A 31 0.20 0.79 -5.70
N GLN A 32 0.98 0.86 -4.61
CA GLN A 32 2.06 -0.09 -4.36
C GLN A 32 1.51 -1.52 -4.26
N ALA A 33 0.50 -1.76 -3.42
CA ALA A 33 -0.11 -3.08 -3.25
C ALA A 33 -0.64 -3.65 -4.58
N TRP A 34 -1.26 -2.81 -5.41
CA TRP A 34 -1.71 -3.21 -6.74
C TRP A 34 -0.56 -3.56 -7.68
N ASN A 35 0.55 -2.81 -7.62
CA ASN A 35 1.71 -3.09 -8.44
C ASN A 35 2.38 -4.41 -7.99
N ASP A 36 2.54 -4.61 -6.68
CA ASP A 36 3.10 -5.83 -6.11
C ASP A 36 2.26 -7.06 -6.50
N ALA A 37 0.93 -6.94 -6.47
CA ALA A 37 0.02 -7.96 -6.95
C ALA A 37 0.25 -8.30 -8.44
N ARG A 38 0.36 -7.29 -9.30
CA ARG A 38 0.63 -7.49 -10.73
C ARG A 38 1.98 -8.11 -11.00
N VAL A 39 3.03 -7.64 -10.32
CA VAL A 39 4.39 -8.15 -10.48
C VAL A 39 4.45 -9.60 -10.03
N THR A 40 3.85 -9.94 -8.88
CA THR A 40 3.77 -11.31 -8.36
C THR A 40 3.02 -12.23 -9.33
N ARG A 41 1.87 -11.77 -9.83
CA ARG A 41 1.10 -12.52 -10.83
C ARG A 41 1.91 -12.77 -12.10
N ASN A 42 2.61 -11.76 -12.62
CA ASN A 42 3.43 -11.90 -13.82
C ASN A 42 4.63 -12.82 -13.59
N ALA A 43 5.32 -12.70 -12.45
CA ALA A 43 6.45 -13.55 -12.10
C ALA A 43 6.03 -15.03 -12.01
N LEU A 44 4.95 -15.32 -11.26
CA LEU A 44 4.39 -16.67 -11.13
C LEU A 44 3.80 -17.20 -12.44
N SER A 45 3.20 -16.33 -13.26
CA SER A 45 2.65 -16.73 -14.56
C SER A 45 3.72 -16.99 -15.60
N ASN A 46 4.95 -16.50 -15.41
CA ASN A 46 6.07 -16.74 -16.31
C ASN A 46 6.82 -18.06 -16.00
N LEU A 47 6.61 -18.62 -14.80
CA LEU A 47 7.16 -19.93 -14.41
C LEU A 47 6.40 -21.07 -15.12
N THR A 48 7.11 -22.17 -15.36
CA THR A 48 6.53 -23.41 -15.90
C THR A 48 5.81 -24.20 -14.80
N ASP A 49 4.92 -25.13 -15.18
CA ASP A 49 4.16 -25.91 -14.20
C ASP A 49 5.05 -26.78 -13.30
N ARG A 50 6.23 -27.19 -13.79
CA ARG A 50 7.21 -27.92 -12.97
C ARG A 50 7.87 -27.00 -11.94
N GLU A 51 8.26 -25.80 -12.34
CA GLU A 51 8.86 -24.82 -11.42
C GLU A 51 7.85 -24.35 -10.36
N LEU A 52 6.57 -24.23 -10.74
CA LEU A 52 5.49 -24.01 -9.76
C LEU A 52 5.34 -25.20 -8.81
N ALA A 53 5.39 -26.43 -9.32
CA ALA A 53 5.33 -27.62 -8.48
C ALA A 53 6.53 -27.77 -7.53
N ASP A 54 7.72 -27.31 -7.93
CA ASP A 54 8.93 -27.32 -7.09
C ASP A 54 8.77 -26.41 -5.86
N ILE A 55 8.04 -25.31 -5.98
CA ILE A 55 7.68 -24.42 -4.87
C ILE A 55 6.34 -24.79 -4.21
N GLY A 56 5.73 -25.91 -4.61
CA GLY A 56 4.48 -26.42 -4.06
C GLY A 56 3.23 -25.64 -4.46
N LEU A 57 3.27 -24.91 -5.58
CA LEU A 57 2.18 -24.07 -6.08
C LEU A 57 1.49 -24.66 -7.31
N VAL A 58 0.21 -24.34 -7.45
CA VAL A 58 -0.60 -24.65 -8.64
C VAL A 58 -1.05 -23.37 -9.32
N ARG A 59 -1.22 -23.39 -10.65
CA ARG A 59 -1.63 -22.22 -11.46
C ARG A 59 -2.86 -21.47 -10.90
N GLY A 60 -3.81 -22.22 -10.33
CA GLY A 60 -5.05 -21.67 -9.75
C GLY A 60 -4.85 -20.86 -8.46
N GLU A 61 -3.74 -21.05 -7.76
CA GLU A 61 -3.44 -20.32 -6.52
C GLU A 61 -2.68 -19.01 -6.77
N ILE A 62 -2.16 -18.79 -7.98
CA ILE A 62 -1.41 -17.59 -8.35
C ILE A 62 -2.22 -16.32 -8.08
N ASP A 63 -3.49 -16.31 -8.46
CA ASP A 63 -4.36 -15.14 -8.23
C ASP A 63 -4.66 -14.94 -6.73
N SER A 64 -4.75 -16.02 -5.95
CA SER A 64 -4.91 -15.94 -4.49
C SER A 64 -3.67 -15.33 -3.84
N ILE A 65 -2.46 -15.76 -4.22
CA ILE A 65 -1.20 -15.22 -3.69
C ILE A 65 -0.96 -13.78 -4.14
N ALA A 66 -1.22 -13.47 -5.41
CA ALA A 66 -1.05 -12.13 -5.94
C ALA A 66 -1.96 -11.10 -5.24
N ASN A 67 -3.20 -11.49 -4.89
CA ASN A 67 -4.13 -10.60 -4.19
C ASN A 67 -4.06 -10.71 -2.66
N SER A 68 -3.44 -11.77 -2.14
CA SER A 68 -3.14 -11.89 -0.73
C SER A 68 -2.09 -10.84 -0.41
N ASN A 69 -2.55 -9.70 0.11
CA ASN A 69 -1.74 -8.67 0.74
C ASN A 69 -1.09 -9.26 2.01
N MET A 70 -0.21 -10.26 1.82
CA MET A 70 0.70 -10.76 2.83
C MET A 70 1.62 -9.60 3.16
N ILE A 71 1.56 -9.17 4.41
CA ILE A 71 2.30 -8.08 5.06
C ILE A 71 1.44 -6.83 5.28
N ARG A 72 0.78 -6.82 6.44
CA ARG A 72 0.84 -5.71 7.39
C ARG A 72 1.33 -6.27 8.72
#